data_AF-A0A6J5WHE9-F1
#
_entry.id   AF-A0A6J5WHE9-F1
#
_cell.length_a   1.000
_cell.length_b   1.000
_cell.length_c   1.000
_cell.angle_alpha   90.00
_cell.angle_beta   90.00
_cell.angle_gamma   90.00
#
_symmetry.space_group_name_H-M   'P 1'
#
loop_
_entity.id
_entity.type
_entity.pdbx_description
1 polymer ?
#
loop_
_entity_poly.entity_id
_entity_poly.type
_entity_poly.pdbx_seq_one_letter_code
_entity_poly.pdbx_strand_id
1 'polypeptide(L)' 'MLEFAEKVGWRIQKHDEAAVEEFCGETGVKRQVLKVWMHNNKHTLGKKLGP' A
#
# COMPACT_ATOMS: atom_id res chain seq x y z
N MET A 1 -3.12 -0.24 6.86
CA MET A 1 -2.33 0.37 5.76
C MET A 1 -0.96 -0.30 5.61
N LEU A 2 -0.17 -0.43 6.68
CA LEU A 2 1.15 -1.09 6.62
C LEU A 2 1.08 -2.54 6.12
N GLU A 3 0.26 -3.39 6.74
CA GLU A 3 0.11 -4.80 6.35
C GLU A 3 -0.30 -4.96 4.88
N PHE A 4 -1.21 -4.12 4.39
CA PHE A 4 -1.58 -4.09 2.98
C PHE A 4 -0.39 -3.71 2.09
N ALA A 5 0.37 -2.68 2.46
CA ALA A 5 1.54 -2.25 1.72
C ALA A 5 2.64 -3.32 1.68
N GLU A 6 2.82 -4.10 2.75
CA GLU A 6 3.73 -5.25 2.75
C GLU A 6 3.24 -6.36 1.83
N LYS A 7 1.94 -6.69 1.87
CA LYS A 7 1.31 -7.70 1.00
C LYS A 7 1.50 -7.38 -0.49
N VAL A 8 1.41 -6.11 -0.87
CA VAL A 8 1.63 -5.65 -2.26
C VAL A 8 3.08 -5.20 -2.53
N GLY A 9 4.02 -5.49 -1.63
CA GLY A 9 5.45 -5.22 -1.84
C GLY A 9 5.79 -3.73 -2.03
N TRP A 10 5.06 -2.83 -1.37
CA TRP A 10 5.22 -1.37 -1.45
C TRP A 10 5.05 -0.77 -2.86
N ARG A 11 4.50 -1.55 -3.80
CA ARG A 11 4.29 -1.13 -5.18
C ARG A 11 2.99 -1.72 -5.71
N ILE A 12 1.99 -0.86 -5.89
CA ILE A 12 0.71 -1.25 -6.53
C ILE A 12 0.96 -1.60 -8.00
N GLN A 13 0.67 -2.84 -8.39
CA GLN A 13 0.69 -3.32 -9.77
C GLN A 13 -0.73 -3.44 -10.33
N LYS A 14 -0.85 -3.69 -11.65
CA LYS A 14 -2.15 -3.80 -12.31
C LYS A 14 -3.00 -4.97 -11.76
N HIS A 15 -2.36 -6.06 -11.33
CA HIS A 15 -3.09 -7.19 -10.73
C HIS A 15 -3.58 -6.90 -9.31
N ASP A 16 -3.02 -5.89 -8.62
CA ASP A 16 -3.45 -5.50 -7.28
C ASP A 16 -4.68 -4.59 -7.30
N GLU A 17 -5.19 -4.18 -8.47
CA GLU A 17 -6.26 -3.17 -8.56
C GLU A 17 -7.51 -3.56 -7.78
N ALA A 18 -7.98 -4.80 -7.88
CA ALA A 18 -9.15 -5.27 -7.13
C ALA A 18 -8.91 -5.21 -5.61
N ALA A 19 -7.74 -5.64 -5.14
CA ALA A 19 -7.39 -5.61 -3.72
C ALA A 19 -7.22 -4.17 -3.21
N VAL A 20 -6.70 -3.27 -4.04
CA VAL A 20 -6.57 -1.84 -3.73
C VAL A 20 -7.95 -1.19 -3.64
N GLU A 21 -8.87 -1.50 -4.56
CA GLU A 21 -10.24 -0.97 -4.52
C GLU A 21 -11.01 -1.45 -3.29
N GLU A 22 -10.95 -2.75 -2.97
CA GLU A 22 -11.53 -3.32 -1.76
C GLU A 22 -10.97 -2.63 -0.50
N PHE A 23 -9.64 -2.58 -0.37
CA PHE A 23 -8.99 -1.93 0.76
C PHE A 23 -9.37 -0.44 0.90
N CYS A 24 -9.43 0.29 -0.22
CA CYS A 24 -9.84 1.69 -0.24
C CYS A 24 -11.32 1.86 0.15
N GLY A 25 -12.19 0.94 -0.28
CA GLY A 25 -13.60 0.91 0.06
C GLY A 25 -13.84 0.65 1.54
N GLU A 26 -13.14 -0.33 2.12
CA GLU A 26 -13.24 -0.67 3.55
C GLU A 26 -12.70 0.43 4.46
N THR A 27 -11.58 1.05 4.07
CA THR A 27 -10.91 2.06 4.91
C THR A 27 -11.39 3.49 4.66
N GLY A 28 -12.14 3.73 3.58
CA GLY A 28 -12.49 5.07 3.12
C GLY A 28 -11.30 5.89 2.60
N VAL A 29 -10.11 5.29 2.47
CA VAL A 29 -8.92 5.95 1.97
C VAL A 29 -8.97 6.01 0.45
N LYS A 30 -8.81 7.20 -0.13
CA LYS A 30 -8.71 7.34 -1.59
C LYS A 30 -7.44 6.63 -2.10
N ARG A 31 -7.54 5.93 -3.24
CA ARG A 31 -6.40 5.29 -3.92
C ARG A 31 -5.17 6.19 -4.06
N GLN A 32 -5.37 7.47 -4.39
CA GLN A 32 -4.28 8.44 -4.52
C GLN A 32 -3.57 8.69 -3.18
N VAL A 33 -4.32 8.77 -2.08
CA VAL A 33 -3.77 8.95 -0.72
C VAL A 33 -2.97 7.71 -0.32
N LEU A 34 -3.51 6.51 -0.56
CA LEU A 34 -2.79 5.26 -0.32
C LEU A 34 -1.47 5.22 -1.10
N LYS A 35 -1.49 5.59 -2.38
CA LYS A 35 -0.30 5.62 -3.24
C LYS A 35 0.77 6.59 -2.71
N VAL A 36 0.39 7.80 -2.31
CA VAL A 36 1.30 8.80 -1.73
C VAL A 36 1.84 8.31 -0.39
N TRP A 37 0.98 7.75 0.46
CA TRP A 37 1.36 7.19 1.74
C TRP A 37 2.41 6.07 1.57
N MET A 38 2.18 5.13 0.65
CA MET A 38 3.15 4.07 0.35
C MET A 38 4.47 4.65 -0.17
N HIS A 39 4.44 5.62 -1.07
CA HIS A 39 5.66 6.25 -1.60
C HIS A 39 6.48 6.91 -0.49
N ASN A 40 5.83 7.66 0.41
CA ASN A 40 6.49 8.36 1.50
C ASN A 40 7.08 7.39 2.53
N ASN A 41 6.40 6.26 2.77
CA ASN A 41 6.76 5.35 3.85
C ASN A 41 7.63 4.16 3.41
N LYS A 42 7.72 3.84 2.11
CA LYS A 42 8.42 2.62 1.64
C LYS A 42 9.88 2.51 2.06
N HIS A 43 10.58 3.65 2.19
CA HIS A 43 11.99 3.65 2.59
C HIS A 43 12.19 3.61 4.10
N THR A 44 11.20 4.05 4.88
CA THR A 44 11.27 4.12 6.34
C THR A 44 10.68 2.88 7.00
N LEU A 45 9.54 2.39 6.49
CA LEU A 45 8.83 1.23 7.02
C LEU A 45 9.13 -0.03 6.20
N GLY A 46 9.18 0.07 4.86
CA GLY A 46 9.41 -1.09 3.99
C GLY A 46 10.81 -1.68 4.03
N LYS A 47 11.83 -0.91 4.46
CA LYS A 47 13.19 -1.41 4.67
C LYS A 47 13.47 -1.89 6.10
N LYS A 48 12.65 -1.50 7.07
CA LYS A 48 12.85 -1.89 8.49
C LYS A 48 12.49 -3.34 8.79
N LEU A 49 11.82 -4.02 7.86
CA LEU A 49 11.33 -5.40 8.02
C LEU A 49 11.96 -6.38 7.00
N GLY A 50 13.00 -5.97 6.27
CA GLY A 50 13.87 -6.92 5.58
C GLY A 50 14.84 -7.56 6.59
N PRO A 51 15.22 -8.85 6.44
CA PRO A 51 16.23 -9.47 7.29
C PRO A 51 17.57 -8.72 7.24
#